data_AF-A0A2U1E724-F1
#
_entry.id   AF-A0A2U1E724-F1
#
_cell.length_a   1.000
_cell.length_b   1.000
_cell.length_c   1.000
_cell.angle_alpha   90.00
_cell.angle_beta   90.00
_cell.angle_gamma   90.00
#
_symmetry.space_group_name_H-M   'P 1'
#
loop_
_entity.id
_entity.type
_entity.pdbx_description
1 polymer ?
#
loop_
_entity_poly.entity_id
_entity_poly.type
_entity_poly.pdbx_seq_one_letter_code
_entity_poly.pdbx_strand_id
1 'polypeptide(L)'
;MSLFKKFFIGFFVIFLITAGFLYINLEDVVYYVKEKKLSEDPGVQYKYIEVHSQGDSYVYNNVIYTLNKSRFTGVDFEGNTLYERILDTEDFKMAGVKDKIFLMNSKKVIILDDENHLIKEMDDEGEIDGISPILKGFAVYSRDADNYKTTIYDDDLNIIETYIQKDATIDVSILDNAIEVLNIKKTEEGLSAVLNRVKGDESETILELGGYVPYKFYNTKDGYLIATDKELVYYDGKNIEGKISYEGFRGLYKLQKNYCLFADNILYVLKPNMEIVVKEELSGFDRIKNFNNKVLIFTNREFLIVNDTGISKRVKTDRDILNMYGEDRPIVEFRNGFIIY
;
A
#
# COMPACT_ATOMS: atom_id res chain seq x y z
N MET A 1 28.56 -46.54 41.88
CA MET A 1 28.41 -45.93 40.54
C MET A 1 29.77 -45.41 40.11
N SER A 2 30.33 -45.89 38.99
CA SER A 2 31.71 -45.55 38.58
C SER A 2 31.85 -44.04 38.32
N LEU A 3 33.06 -43.50 38.55
CA LEU A 3 33.37 -42.09 38.36
C LEU A 3 32.92 -41.58 36.97
N PHE A 4 33.05 -42.45 35.97
CA PHE A 4 32.62 -42.20 34.59
C PHE A 4 31.11 -41.98 34.45
N LYS A 5 30.27 -42.76 35.14
CA LYS A 5 28.82 -42.58 35.12
C LYS A 5 28.38 -41.29 35.82
N LYS A 6 29.07 -40.88 36.89
CA LYS A 6 28.79 -39.60 37.56
C LYS A 6 29.20 -38.41 36.69
N PHE A 7 30.34 -38.52 36.01
CA PHE A 7 30.81 -37.52 35.06
C PHE A 7 29.86 -37.38 33.86
N PHE A 8 29.41 -38.51 33.30
CA PHE A 8 28.49 -38.49 32.16
C PHE A 8 27.13 -37.87 32.51
N ILE A 9 26.58 -38.18 33.69
CA ILE A 9 25.33 -37.57 34.15
C ILE A 9 25.51 -36.07 34.40
N GLY A 10 26.60 -35.65 35.06
CA GLY A 10 26.88 -34.23 35.27
C GLY A 10 27.05 -33.47 33.95
N PHE A 11 27.79 -34.04 33.00
CA PHE A 11 27.98 -33.46 31.68
C PHE A 11 26.67 -33.40 30.88
N PHE A 12 25.83 -34.44 30.95
CA PHE A 12 24.56 -34.49 30.24
C PHE A 12 23.54 -33.48 30.79
N VAL A 13 23.53 -33.25 32.10
CA VAL A 13 22.70 -32.20 32.73
C VAL A 13 23.18 -30.81 32.31
N ILE A 14 24.49 -30.56 32.30
CA ILE A 14 25.04 -29.29 31.81
C ILE A 14 24.70 -29.10 30.33
N PHE A 15 24.89 -30.12 29.50
CA PHE A 15 24.56 -30.07 28.07
C PHE A 15 23.07 -29.76 27.84
N LEU A 16 22.15 -30.37 28.61
CA LEU A 16 20.72 -30.07 28.53
C LEU A 16 20.39 -28.65 29.00
N ILE A 17 21.03 -28.15 30.05
CA ILE A 17 20.88 -26.75 30.49
C ILE A 17 21.41 -25.81 29.42
N THR A 18 22.58 -26.08 28.84
CA THR A 18 23.16 -25.26 27.76
C THR A 18 22.34 -25.32 26.49
N ALA A 19 21.80 -26.48 26.10
CA ALA A 19 20.90 -26.64 24.97
C ALA A 19 19.56 -25.94 25.21
N GLY A 20 19.02 -26.00 26.44
CA GLY A 20 17.84 -25.23 26.87
C GLY A 20 18.09 -23.73 26.84
N PHE A 21 19.24 -23.26 27.32
CA PHE A 21 19.65 -21.85 27.22
C PHE A 21 19.87 -21.42 25.76
N LEU A 22 20.44 -22.27 24.90
CA LEU A 22 20.60 -21.98 23.48
C LEU A 22 19.26 -21.98 22.74
N TYR A 23 18.31 -22.84 23.14
CA TYR A 23 16.97 -22.91 22.57
C TYR A 23 16.07 -21.75 23.02
N ILE A 24 16.17 -21.34 24.29
CA ILE A 24 15.47 -20.17 24.84
C ILE A 24 16.07 -18.88 24.26
N ASN A 25 17.39 -18.80 24.09
CA ASN A 25 18.05 -17.65 23.44
C ASN A 25 18.16 -17.78 21.92
N LEU A 26 17.49 -18.75 21.28
CA LEU A 26 17.47 -18.88 19.81
C LEU A 26 16.54 -17.82 19.18
N GLU A 27 15.62 -17.25 19.95
CA GLU A 27 14.90 -16.01 19.61
C GLU A 27 15.73 -14.74 19.88
N ASP A 28 16.80 -14.84 20.68
CA ASP A 28 17.74 -13.76 21.02
C ASP A 28 19.11 -13.94 20.34
N VAL A 29 19.15 -14.28 19.05
CA VAL A 29 20.38 -14.14 18.24
C VAL A 29 20.58 -12.66 17.92
N VAL A 30 21.02 -11.96 18.96
CA VAL A 30 21.57 -10.62 19.00
C VAL A 30 22.84 -10.57 18.16
N TYR A 31 22.77 -9.69 17.15
CA TYR A 31 23.86 -8.95 16.51
C TYR A 31 24.73 -9.70 15.49
N TYR A 32 24.31 -9.57 14.23
CA TYR A 32 25.25 -9.34 13.14
C TYR A 32 24.93 -8.01 12.46
N VAL A 33 25.25 -6.88 13.12
CA VAL A 33 25.65 -5.68 12.38
C VAL A 33 27.02 -5.98 11.77
N LYS A 34 27.02 -6.76 10.68
CA LYS A 34 28.04 -6.58 9.66
C LYS A 34 27.47 -5.48 8.77
N GLU A 35 28.11 -4.32 8.77
CA GLU A 35 28.29 -3.59 7.52
C GLU A 35 28.86 -4.58 6.50
N LYS A 36 27.99 -5.35 5.87
CA LYS A 36 28.36 -6.07 4.67
C LYS A 36 28.26 -4.98 3.62
N LYS A 37 29.41 -4.39 3.29
CA LYS A 37 29.63 -3.76 1.99
C LYS A 37 29.15 -4.78 0.94
N LEU A 38 27.89 -4.72 0.57
CA LEU A 38 27.35 -5.41 -0.59
C LEU A 38 27.97 -4.68 -1.76
N SER A 39 28.82 -5.40 -2.50
CA SER A 39 29.68 -4.96 -3.61
C SER A 39 29.67 -3.46 -3.91
N GLU A 40 30.79 -2.80 -3.62
CA GLU A 40 31.09 -1.44 -4.04
C GLU A 40 30.89 -1.30 -5.55
N ASP A 41 29.72 -0.82 -5.97
CA ASP A 41 29.66 0.05 -7.14
C ASP A 41 30.13 1.42 -6.62
N PRO A 42 31.27 1.95 -7.09
CA PRO A 42 31.83 3.17 -6.53
C PRO A 42 30.86 4.34 -6.72
N GLY A 43 30.21 4.75 -5.62
CA GLY A 43 29.35 5.93 -5.60
C GLY A 43 28.03 5.81 -4.85
N VAL A 44 27.62 4.62 -4.36
CA VAL A 44 26.33 4.47 -3.67
C VAL A 44 26.51 3.99 -2.23
N GLN A 45 26.06 4.80 -1.26
CA GLN A 45 26.09 4.48 0.17
C GLN A 45 24.72 3.93 0.58
N TYR A 46 24.69 2.69 1.06
CA TYR A 46 23.47 2.05 1.57
C TYR A 46 23.55 1.91 3.08
N LYS A 47 22.41 2.07 3.78
CA LYS A 47 22.31 1.81 5.22
C LYS A 47 21.31 0.72 5.51
N TYR A 48 21.70 -0.29 6.30
CA TYR A 48 20.81 -1.35 6.76
C TYR A 48 20.34 -1.07 8.19
N ILE A 49 19.04 -1.16 8.42
CA ILE A 49 18.41 -1.02 9.73
C ILE A 49 17.62 -2.30 10.01
N GLU A 50 17.96 -2.98 11.10
CA GLU A 50 17.21 -4.15 11.55
C GLU A 50 16.03 -3.69 12.41
N VAL A 51 14.83 -4.08 12.00
CA VAL A 51 13.60 -3.85 12.76
C VAL A 51 12.84 -5.17 12.75
N HIS A 52 12.46 -5.66 13.93
CA HIS A 52 11.68 -6.89 14.05
C HIS A 52 10.20 -6.62 13.72
N SER A 53 9.91 -6.44 12.44
CA SER A 53 8.53 -6.41 11.93
C SER A 53 8.17 -7.77 11.33
N GLN A 54 7.11 -8.39 11.84
CA GLN A 54 6.40 -9.48 11.15
C GLN A 54 5.08 -9.01 10.54
N GLY A 55 4.77 -7.71 10.63
CA GLY A 55 3.49 -7.13 10.25
C GLY A 55 3.64 -5.97 9.26
N ASP A 56 2.74 -5.00 9.33
CA ASP A 56 2.72 -3.86 8.41
C ASP A 56 3.81 -2.85 8.77
N SER A 57 4.42 -2.25 7.75
CA SER A 57 5.40 -1.17 7.90
C SER A 57 4.99 0.04 7.07
N TYR A 58 5.32 1.24 7.54
CA TYR A 58 5.11 2.52 6.85
C TYR A 58 6.30 3.43 7.10
N VAL A 59 6.73 4.18 6.09
CA VAL A 59 7.89 5.07 6.23
C VAL A 59 7.50 6.47 5.79
N TYR A 60 7.65 7.43 6.70
CA TYR A 60 7.33 8.84 6.49
C TYR A 60 8.20 9.72 7.36
N ASN A 61 8.53 10.92 6.89
CA ASN A 61 9.32 11.92 7.60
C ASN A 61 10.59 11.36 8.30
N ASN A 62 11.32 10.48 7.61
CA ASN A 62 12.53 9.82 8.13
C ASN A 62 12.31 8.93 9.36
N VAL A 63 11.08 8.46 9.58
CA VAL A 63 10.71 7.50 10.60
C VAL A 63 10.16 6.24 9.94
N ILE A 64 10.62 5.09 10.39
CA ILE A 64 10.11 3.77 10.04
C ILE A 64 9.11 3.38 11.11
N TYR A 65 7.83 3.44 10.77
CA TYR A 65 6.76 2.93 11.59
C TYR A 65 6.55 1.45 11.30
N THR A 66 6.44 0.64 12.34
CA THR A 66 6.12 -0.77 12.21
C THR A 66 5.01 -1.14 13.18
N LEU A 67 4.12 -2.01 12.72
CA LEU A 67 3.07 -2.62 13.51
C LEU A 67 3.32 -4.13 13.55
N ASN A 68 3.76 -4.62 14.70
CA ASN A 68 3.96 -6.04 14.92
C ASN A 68 2.99 -6.51 16.00
N LYS A 69 1.92 -7.20 15.57
CA LYS A 69 0.78 -7.56 16.42
C LYS A 69 0.21 -6.31 17.07
N SER A 70 0.18 -6.24 18.40
CA SER A 70 -0.28 -5.07 19.16
C SER A 70 0.79 -4.01 19.36
N ARG A 71 2.04 -4.22 18.94
CA ARG A 71 3.12 -3.26 19.19
C ARG A 71 3.34 -2.36 17.98
N PHE A 72 2.99 -1.08 18.13
CA PHE A 72 3.31 -0.02 17.20
C PHE A 72 4.59 0.69 17.63
N THR A 73 5.56 0.82 16.73
CA THR A 73 6.84 1.49 16.99
C THR A 73 7.20 2.43 15.87
N GLY A 74 7.89 3.53 16.20
CA GLY A 74 8.54 4.41 15.24
C GLY A 74 10.03 4.44 15.51
N VAL A 75 10.84 4.18 14.50
CA VAL A 75 12.30 4.09 14.57
C VAL A 75 12.93 5.07 13.58
N ASP A 76 13.91 5.85 14.02
CA ASP A 76 14.65 6.74 13.11
C ASP A 76 15.57 5.96 12.16
N PHE A 77 16.23 6.67 11.25
CA PHE A 77 17.12 6.02 10.28
C PHE A 77 18.50 5.67 10.88
N GLU A 78 18.73 5.95 12.16
CA GLU A 78 19.85 5.47 12.96
C GLU A 78 19.52 4.17 13.72
N GLY A 79 18.26 3.74 13.69
CA GLY A 79 17.81 2.57 14.43
C GLY A 79 17.38 2.88 15.87
N ASN A 80 17.29 4.16 16.26
CA ASN A 80 16.81 4.55 17.57
C ASN A 80 15.28 4.55 17.60
N THR A 81 14.70 3.90 18.61
CA THR A 81 13.26 4.01 18.87
C THR A 81 12.92 5.44 19.29
N LEU A 82 12.06 6.08 18.50
CA LEU A 82 11.48 7.39 18.82
C LEU A 82 10.17 7.24 19.57
N TYR A 83 9.35 6.26 19.15
CA TYR A 83 7.99 6.07 19.64
C TYR A 83 7.71 4.59 19.89
N GLU A 84 6.95 4.31 20.94
CA GLU A 84 6.40 2.98 21.21
C GLU A 84 4.98 3.12 21.77
N ARG A 85 4.06 2.31 21.26
CA ARG A 85 2.68 2.20 21.71
C ARG A 85 2.27 0.74 21.70
N ILE A 86 1.62 0.31 22.78
CA ILE A 86 0.98 -1.00 22.86
C ILE A 86 -0.52 -0.81 22.64
N LEU A 87 -1.05 -1.47 21.63
CA LEU A 87 -2.46 -1.53 21.28
C LEU A 87 -3.17 -2.58 22.14
N ASP A 88 -4.47 -2.43 22.25
CA ASP A 88 -5.35 -3.31 23.02
C ASP A 88 -5.59 -4.68 22.36
N THR A 89 -5.39 -4.79 21.05
CA THR A 89 -5.53 -6.05 20.29
C THR A 89 -4.41 -6.24 19.26
N GLU A 90 -4.29 -7.45 18.69
CA GLU A 90 -3.29 -7.80 17.68
C GLU A 90 -3.81 -7.73 16.23
N ASP A 91 -5.09 -7.43 16.02
CA ASP A 91 -5.76 -7.48 14.72
C ASP A 91 -5.73 -6.17 13.93
N PHE A 92 -4.97 -5.19 14.41
CA PHE A 92 -4.74 -3.94 13.70
C PHE A 92 -3.88 -4.14 12.45
N LYS A 93 -4.24 -3.40 11.40
CA LYS A 93 -3.46 -3.11 10.20
C LYS A 93 -2.97 -1.68 10.25
N MET A 94 -1.96 -1.35 9.46
CA MET A 94 -1.44 0.01 9.37
C MET A 94 -1.44 0.55 7.94
N ALA A 95 -1.90 1.79 7.78
CA ALA A 95 -1.73 2.57 6.55
C ALA A 95 -1.22 3.96 6.89
N GLY A 96 -0.52 4.60 5.96
CA GLY A 96 -0.11 5.99 6.10
C GLY A 96 -0.61 6.82 4.94
N VAL A 97 -1.28 7.93 5.26
CA VAL A 97 -1.95 8.81 4.31
C VAL A 97 -1.85 10.24 4.81
N LYS A 98 -1.38 11.15 3.95
CA LYS A 98 -1.26 12.60 4.22
C LYS A 98 -0.85 12.91 5.66
N ASP A 99 0.47 12.85 5.93
CA ASP A 99 1.09 13.21 7.22
C ASP A 99 0.53 12.47 8.46
N LYS A 100 -0.31 11.46 8.26
CA LYS A 100 -1.00 10.72 9.32
C LYS A 100 -0.80 9.22 9.18
N ILE A 101 -0.88 8.55 10.30
CA ILE A 101 -0.78 7.10 10.42
C ILE A 101 -2.11 6.58 10.93
N PHE A 102 -2.64 5.60 10.23
CA PHE A 102 -3.91 4.96 10.51
C PHE A 102 -3.64 3.55 11.01
N LEU A 103 -4.04 3.27 12.25
CA LEU A 103 -4.09 1.91 12.79
C LEU A 103 -5.54 1.49 12.78
N MET A 104 -5.86 0.45 12.00
CA MET A 104 -7.24 0.08 11.71
C MET A 104 -7.47 -1.39 11.97
N ASN A 105 -8.54 -1.75 12.66
CA ASN A 105 -9.06 -3.11 12.69
C ASN A 105 -10.54 -3.12 12.27
N SER A 106 -11.22 -4.25 12.47
CA SER A 106 -12.63 -4.42 12.09
C SER A 106 -13.64 -3.57 12.87
N LYS A 107 -13.19 -2.83 13.89
CA LYS A 107 -14.07 -2.05 14.78
C LYS A 107 -13.59 -0.65 15.02
N LYS A 108 -12.32 -0.36 14.78
CA LYS A 108 -11.66 0.82 15.29
C LYS A 108 -10.64 1.36 14.31
N VAL A 109 -10.61 2.67 14.16
CA VAL A 109 -9.59 3.42 13.44
C VAL A 109 -8.96 4.42 14.40
N ILE A 110 -7.66 4.25 14.64
CA ILE A 110 -6.83 5.17 15.41
C ILE A 110 -6.03 6.00 14.41
N ILE A 111 -6.16 7.33 14.50
CA ILE A 111 -5.44 8.28 13.65
C ILE A 111 -4.39 8.99 14.48
N LEU A 112 -3.14 8.86 14.06
CA LEU A 112 -1.98 9.46 14.68
C LEU A 112 -1.35 10.49 13.74
N ASP A 113 -0.74 11.54 14.29
CA ASP A 113 0.20 12.37 13.53
C ASP A 113 1.55 11.65 13.38
N ASP A 114 2.49 12.28 12.67
CA ASP A 114 3.84 11.76 12.47
C ASP A 114 4.68 11.76 13.77
N GLU A 115 4.25 12.46 14.81
CA GLU A 115 4.84 12.44 16.15
C GLU A 115 4.15 11.44 17.10
N ASN A 116 3.28 10.56 16.59
CA ASN A 116 2.51 9.55 17.35
C ASN A 116 1.56 10.13 18.41
N HIS A 117 1.15 11.39 18.28
CA HIS A 117 0.03 11.94 19.04
C HIS A 117 -1.29 11.39 18.49
N LEU A 118 -2.19 11.04 19.40
CA LEU A 118 -3.54 10.66 19.03
C LEU A 118 -4.30 11.89 18.54
N ILE A 119 -4.65 11.92 17.26
CA ILE A 119 -5.50 12.96 16.70
C ILE A 119 -6.97 12.61 16.94
N LYS A 120 -7.36 11.39 16.58
CA LYS A 120 -8.74 10.92 16.66
C LYS A 120 -8.81 9.41 16.77
N GLU A 121 -9.86 8.96 17.44
CA GLU A 121 -10.28 7.57 17.51
C GLU A 121 -11.69 7.50 16.93
N MET A 122 -11.92 6.56 16.02
CA MET A 122 -13.23 6.29 15.42
C MET A 122 -13.60 4.85 15.72
N ASP A 123 -14.83 4.64 16.18
CA ASP A 123 -15.39 3.33 16.49
C ASP A 123 -16.52 2.97 15.50
N ASP A 124 -16.69 1.68 15.24
CA ASP A 124 -17.81 1.06 14.50
C ASP A 124 -17.98 1.46 13.01
N GLU A 125 -16.90 1.50 12.23
CA GLU A 125 -16.96 1.71 10.77
C GLU A 125 -17.20 0.42 9.95
N GLY A 126 -17.33 -0.75 10.60
CA GLY A 126 -17.35 -2.06 9.94
C GLY A 126 -15.95 -2.61 9.64
N GLU A 127 -15.84 -3.64 8.80
CA GLU A 127 -14.54 -4.18 8.38
C GLU A 127 -13.85 -3.14 7.47
N ILE A 128 -12.82 -2.47 7.98
CA ILE A 128 -12.03 -1.52 7.20
C ILE A 128 -11.20 -2.27 6.14
N ASP A 129 -11.53 -2.02 4.88
CA ASP A 129 -10.85 -2.60 3.72
C ASP A 129 -9.61 -1.78 3.32
N GLY A 130 -9.63 -0.46 3.55
CA GLY A 130 -8.47 0.38 3.27
C GLY A 130 -8.73 1.87 3.42
N ILE A 131 -7.70 2.65 3.06
CA ILE A 131 -7.71 4.11 3.13
C ILE A 131 -6.92 4.66 1.93
N SER A 132 -7.36 5.79 1.36
CA SER A 132 -6.65 6.46 0.25
C SER A 132 -6.62 7.98 0.42
N PRO A 133 -5.50 8.66 0.08
CA PRO A 133 -5.48 10.11 -0.03
C PRO A 133 -6.40 10.59 -1.14
N ILE A 134 -7.02 11.74 -0.94
CA ILE A 134 -7.76 12.51 -1.95
C ILE A 134 -7.36 13.99 -1.85
N LEU A 135 -7.75 14.82 -2.81
CA LEU A 135 -7.26 16.21 -2.90
C LEU A 135 -7.41 16.99 -1.58
N LYS A 136 -8.59 16.94 -0.96
CA LYS A 136 -8.94 17.67 0.28
C LYS A 136 -9.18 16.77 1.48
N GLY A 137 -8.39 15.70 1.64
CA GLY A 137 -8.47 14.83 2.83
C GLY A 137 -8.10 13.39 2.51
N PHE A 138 -8.92 12.45 2.96
CA PHE A 138 -8.79 11.03 2.64
C PHE A 138 -10.15 10.32 2.64
N ALA A 139 -10.20 9.18 1.95
CA ALA A 139 -11.36 8.30 1.90
C ALA A 139 -11.05 7.02 2.68
N VAL A 140 -11.98 6.62 3.56
CA VAL A 140 -11.98 5.34 4.27
C VAL A 140 -12.93 4.39 3.56
N TYR A 141 -12.42 3.24 3.14
CA TYR A 141 -13.21 2.17 2.54
C TYR A 141 -13.44 1.11 3.60
N SER A 142 -14.71 0.80 3.84
CA SER A 142 -15.11 -0.26 4.75
C SER A 142 -16.22 -1.10 4.16
N ARG A 143 -16.50 -2.24 4.77
CA ARG A 143 -17.63 -3.07 4.41
C ARG A 143 -18.30 -3.67 5.63
N ASP A 144 -19.59 -3.91 5.50
CA ASP A 144 -20.33 -4.80 6.37
C ASP A 144 -20.76 -6.06 5.60
N ALA A 145 -21.58 -6.91 6.21
CA ALA A 145 -21.99 -8.18 5.60
C ALA A 145 -22.76 -8.00 4.27
N ASP A 146 -23.33 -6.82 4.03
CA ASP A 146 -24.20 -6.54 2.89
C ASP A 146 -23.65 -5.43 1.98
N ASN A 147 -22.82 -4.51 2.48
CA ASN A 147 -22.51 -3.27 1.78
C ASN A 147 -21.02 -2.90 1.83
N TYR A 148 -20.56 -2.29 0.75
CA TYR A 148 -19.34 -1.48 0.73
C TYR A 148 -19.70 -0.04 1.08
N LYS A 149 -18.90 0.57 1.94
CA LYS A 149 -19.02 1.93 2.39
C LYS A 149 -17.75 2.71 2.06
N THR A 150 -17.91 3.96 1.67
CA THR A 150 -16.80 4.90 1.48
C THR A 150 -17.13 6.19 2.21
N THR A 151 -16.44 6.44 3.30
CA THR A 151 -16.58 7.67 4.10
C THR A 151 -15.46 8.62 3.73
N ILE A 152 -15.82 9.85 3.36
CA ILE A 152 -14.88 10.88 2.95
C ILE A 152 -14.69 11.87 4.09
N TYR A 153 -13.43 12.11 4.47
CA TYR A 153 -13.07 13.07 5.49
C TYR A 153 -12.27 14.23 4.91
N ASP A 154 -12.46 15.43 5.45
CA ASP A 154 -11.54 16.55 5.24
C ASP A 154 -10.23 16.37 6.03
N ASP A 155 -9.27 17.28 5.85
CA ASP A 155 -7.98 17.23 6.57
C ASP A 155 -8.16 17.44 8.10
N ASP A 156 -9.27 18.06 8.53
CA ASP A 156 -9.67 18.27 9.93
C ASP A 156 -10.49 17.09 10.50
N LEU A 157 -10.62 15.98 9.75
CA LEU A 157 -11.33 14.76 10.13
C LEU A 157 -12.86 14.91 10.29
N ASN A 158 -13.45 15.93 9.67
CA ASN A 158 -14.90 16.05 9.53
C ASN A 158 -15.38 15.21 8.34
N ILE A 159 -16.52 14.55 8.50
CA ILE A 159 -17.15 13.82 7.39
C ILE A 159 -17.68 14.84 6.39
N ILE A 160 -17.20 14.74 5.15
CA ILE A 160 -17.73 15.49 4.02
C ILE A 160 -18.95 14.75 3.46
N GLU A 161 -18.81 13.44 3.22
CA GLU A 161 -19.82 12.64 2.54
C GLU A 161 -19.65 11.14 2.84
N THR A 162 -20.71 10.35 2.72
CA THR A 162 -20.65 8.88 2.86
C THR A 162 -21.44 8.20 1.76
N TYR A 163 -20.78 7.28 1.05
CA TYR A 163 -21.41 6.45 0.03
C TYR A 163 -21.53 5.00 0.51
N ILE A 164 -22.68 4.38 0.24
CA ILE A 164 -22.95 2.98 0.58
C ILE A 164 -23.51 2.28 -0.65
N GLN A 165 -22.91 1.15 -1.02
CA GLN A 165 -23.27 0.39 -2.21
C GLN A 165 -23.25 -1.11 -1.90
N LYS A 166 -24.32 -1.80 -2.29
CA LYS A 166 -24.39 -3.26 -2.18
C LYS A 166 -23.50 -3.93 -3.22
N ASP A 167 -22.76 -4.97 -2.81
CA ASP A 167 -22.06 -5.92 -3.68
C ASP A 167 -21.03 -5.33 -4.69
N ALA A 168 -20.49 -4.13 -4.43
CA ALA A 168 -19.60 -3.45 -5.38
C ALA A 168 -18.64 -2.45 -4.72
N THR A 169 -17.41 -2.35 -5.24
CA THR A 169 -16.46 -1.30 -4.84
C THR A 169 -16.90 0.08 -5.32
N ILE A 170 -16.72 1.08 -4.47
CA ILE A 170 -16.91 2.49 -4.80
C ILE A 170 -15.51 3.12 -4.85
N ASP A 171 -15.22 3.81 -5.94
CA ASP A 171 -14.03 4.67 -6.02
C ASP A 171 -14.50 6.13 -6.05
N VAL A 172 -13.69 7.04 -5.51
CA VAL A 172 -14.06 8.45 -5.37
C VAL A 172 -12.89 9.38 -5.69
N SER A 173 -13.21 10.52 -6.30
CA SER A 173 -12.28 11.61 -6.55
C SER A 173 -12.93 12.93 -6.17
N ILE A 174 -12.27 13.72 -5.31
CA ILE A 174 -12.77 15.05 -4.92
C ILE A 174 -12.30 16.12 -5.91
N LEU A 175 -13.24 16.92 -6.38
CA LEU A 175 -13.02 18.17 -7.09
C LEU A 175 -13.22 19.36 -6.16
N ASP A 176 -12.85 20.56 -6.60
CA ASP A 176 -12.93 21.75 -5.75
C ASP A 176 -14.34 22.07 -5.23
N ASN A 177 -15.37 21.69 -5.99
CA ASN A 177 -16.78 22.01 -5.75
C ASN A 177 -17.75 20.84 -5.95
N ALA A 178 -17.24 19.62 -6.10
CA ALA A 178 -18.03 18.41 -6.36
C ALA A 178 -17.23 17.15 -6.02
N ILE A 179 -17.89 16.00 -5.92
CA ILE A 179 -17.27 14.69 -5.75
C ILE A 179 -17.65 13.84 -6.95
N GLU A 180 -16.67 13.20 -7.56
CA GLU A 180 -16.90 12.22 -8.60
C GLU A 180 -16.83 10.82 -8.00
N VAL A 181 -17.84 10.02 -8.32
CA VAL A 181 -18.05 8.70 -7.73
C VAL A 181 -18.20 7.71 -8.86
N LEU A 182 -17.31 6.73 -8.89
CA LEU A 182 -17.45 5.57 -9.76
C LEU A 182 -18.04 4.42 -8.95
N ASN A 183 -19.23 3.98 -9.35
CA ASN A 183 -19.94 2.90 -8.70
C ASN A 183 -20.62 1.96 -9.70
N ILE A 184 -21.30 0.93 -9.20
CA ILE A 184 -22.07 -0.01 -10.01
C ILE A 184 -23.56 0.35 -9.98
N LYS A 185 -24.19 0.35 -11.15
CA LYS A 185 -25.64 0.47 -11.31
C LYS A 185 -26.19 -0.80 -11.95
N LYS A 186 -27.34 -1.27 -11.46
CA LYS A 186 -28.07 -2.38 -12.09
C LYS A 186 -28.97 -1.83 -13.20
N THR A 187 -28.87 -2.42 -14.39
CA THR A 187 -29.68 -2.12 -15.57
C THR A 187 -30.43 -3.37 -16.04
N GLU A 188 -31.30 -3.21 -17.05
CA GLU A 188 -31.97 -4.34 -17.70
C GLU A 188 -30.96 -5.31 -18.37
N GLU A 189 -29.83 -4.79 -18.84
CA GLU A 189 -28.80 -5.55 -19.55
C GLU A 189 -27.70 -6.11 -18.62
N GLY A 190 -27.74 -5.80 -17.32
CA GLY A 190 -26.80 -6.30 -16.32
C GLY A 190 -26.22 -5.19 -15.43
N LEU A 191 -25.05 -5.43 -14.86
CA LEU A 191 -24.32 -4.43 -14.08
C LEU A 191 -23.56 -3.47 -15.00
N SER A 192 -23.64 -2.17 -14.71
CA SER A 192 -22.94 -1.10 -15.43
C SER A 192 -22.02 -0.35 -14.49
N ALA A 193 -20.85 0.03 -14.98
CA ALA A 193 -20.02 1.02 -14.30
C ALA A 193 -20.60 2.41 -14.58
N VAL A 194 -20.81 3.20 -13.54
CA VAL A 194 -21.40 4.54 -13.64
C VAL A 194 -20.51 5.54 -12.95
N LEU A 195 -20.13 6.58 -13.69
CA LEU A 195 -19.44 7.74 -13.16
C LEU A 195 -20.47 8.84 -12.91
N ASN A 196 -20.65 9.21 -11.66
CA ASN A 196 -21.54 10.29 -11.24
C ASN A 196 -20.73 11.48 -10.73
N ARG A 197 -21.26 12.70 -10.93
CA ARG A 197 -20.81 13.90 -10.23
C ARG A 197 -21.85 14.29 -9.19
N VAL A 198 -21.40 14.48 -7.96
CA VAL A 198 -22.23 14.82 -6.81
C VAL A 198 -21.85 16.21 -6.31
N LYS A 199 -22.84 17.07 -6.10
CA LYS A 199 -22.66 18.44 -5.60
C LYS A 199 -23.77 18.79 -4.62
N GLY A 200 -23.45 18.67 -3.33
CA GLY A 200 -24.49 18.71 -2.29
C GLY A 200 -25.49 17.58 -2.54
N ASP A 201 -26.78 17.90 -2.50
CA ASP A 201 -27.85 16.91 -2.71
C ASP A 201 -28.12 16.57 -4.19
N GLU A 202 -27.44 17.24 -5.13
CA GLU A 202 -27.62 16.99 -6.57
C GLU A 202 -26.59 15.96 -7.08
N SER A 203 -27.06 15.03 -7.92
CA SER A 203 -26.19 14.09 -8.63
C SER A 203 -26.52 14.02 -10.12
N GLU A 204 -25.47 13.94 -10.94
CA GLU A 204 -25.54 13.85 -12.39
C GLU A 204 -24.73 12.65 -12.87
N THR A 205 -25.34 11.77 -13.67
CA THR A 205 -24.60 10.72 -14.36
C THR A 205 -23.82 11.31 -15.51
N ILE A 206 -22.49 11.24 -15.43
CA ILE A 206 -21.56 11.70 -16.45
C ILE A 206 -21.39 10.64 -17.53
N LEU A 207 -21.21 9.38 -17.13
CA LEU A 207 -20.96 8.27 -18.04
C LEU A 207 -21.52 6.97 -17.47
N GLU A 208 -22.10 6.15 -18.34
CA GLU A 208 -22.52 4.79 -18.02
C GLU A 208 -21.93 3.81 -19.04
N LEU A 209 -21.20 2.80 -18.54
CA LEU A 209 -20.59 1.73 -19.30
C LEU A 209 -21.32 0.40 -19.00
N GLY A 210 -22.23 0.00 -19.89
CA GLY A 210 -23.04 -1.19 -19.75
C GLY A 210 -22.24 -2.49 -19.77
N GLY A 211 -22.47 -3.37 -18.79
CA GLY A 211 -21.84 -4.70 -18.72
C GLY A 211 -20.42 -4.74 -18.15
N TYR A 212 -19.98 -3.68 -17.48
CA TYR A 212 -18.64 -3.56 -16.89
C TYR A 212 -18.69 -3.44 -15.37
N VAL A 213 -17.67 -4.00 -14.72
CA VAL A 213 -17.42 -3.84 -13.28
C VAL A 213 -16.25 -2.87 -13.11
N PRO A 214 -16.43 -1.72 -12.45
CA PRO A 214 -15.36 -0.76 -12.23
C PRO A 214 -14.35 -1.30 -11.23
N TYR A 215 -13.07 -1.04 -11.49
CA TYR A 215 -11.99 -1.27 -10.53
C TYR A 215 -11.37 0.02 -10.03
N LYS A 216 -11.20 1.01 -10.91
CA LYS A 216 -10.55 2.27 -10.55
C LYS A 216 -10.84 3.37 -11.57
N PHE A 217 -10.80 4.63 -11.16
CA PHE A 217 -10.68 5.72 -12.12
C PHE A 217 -9.70 6.82 -11.70
N TYR A 218 -9.34 7.65 -12.67
CA TYR A 218 -8.65 8.91 -12.46
C TYR A 218 -9.30 10.02 -13.26
N ASN A 219 -9.56 11.14 -12.59
CA ASN A 219 -9.77 12.40 -13.25
C ASN A 219 -8.43 12.88 -13.89
N THR A 220 -8.51 13.29 -15.14
CA THR A 220 -7.43 13.87 -15.93
C THR A 220 -7.80 15.32 -16.29
N LYS A 221 -6.83 16.10 -16.78
CA LYS A 221 -7.10 17.49 -17.20
C LYS A 221 -8.22 17.60 -18.24
N ASP A 222 -8.29 16.63 -19.14
CA ASP A 222 -9.12 16.68 -20.35
C ASP A 222 -10.16 15.52 -20.38
N GLY A 223 -10.48 14.89 -19.25
CA GLY A 223 -11.37 13.72 -19.21
C GLY A 223 -11.07 12.73 -18.10
N TYR A 224 -11.41 11.46 -18.30
CA TYR A 224 -11.33 10.40 -17.29
C TYR A 224 -10.71 9.13 -17.84
N LEU A 225 -9.87 8.49 -17.04
CA LEU A 225 -9.41 7.12 -17.26
C LEU A 225 -10.16 6.19 -16.32
N ILE A 226 -10.87 5.20 -16.87
CA ILE A 226 -11.72 4.28 -16.10
C ILE A 226 -11.26 2.86 -16.39
N ALA A 227 -10.67 2.22 -15.39
CA ALA A 227 -10.32 0.81 -15.42
C ALA A 227 -11.50 -0.04 -14.96
N THR A 228 -11.83 -1.03 -15.78
CA THR A 228 -12.90 -2.00 -15.51
C THR A 228 -12.34 -3.42 -15.42
N ASP A 229 -13.20 -4.42 -15.29
CA ASP A 229 -12.86 -5.84 -15.37
C ASP A 229 -12.29 -6.28 -16.72
N LYS A 230 -12.55 -5.54 -17.80
CA LYS A 230 -12.23 -5.96 -19.18
C LYS A 230 -11.34 -4.98 -19.94
N GLU A 231 -11.44 -3.70 -19.62
CA GLU A 231 -10.78 -2.66 -20.38
C GLU A 231 -10.52 -1.39 -19.57
N LEU A 232 -9.47 -0.68 -19.98
CA LEU A 232 -9.25 0.72 -19.64
C LEU A 232 -9.94 1.58 -20.71
N VAL A 233 -10.78 2.50 -20.28
CA VAL A 233 -11.54 3.42 -21.13
C VAL A 233 -11.09 4.86 -20.87
N TYR A 234 -10.88 5.64 -21.94
CA TYR A 234 -10.74 7.08 -21.86
C TYR A 234 -12.00 7.77 -22.38
N TYR A 235 -12.54 8.61 -21.53
CA TYR A 235 -13.72 9.42 -21.79
C TYR A 235 -13.33 10.90 -21.71
N ASP A 236 -13.49 11.65 -22.79
CA ASP A 236 -13.06 13.06 -22.88
C ASP A 236 -14.06 14.06 -22.23
N GLY A 237 -15.12 13.54 -21.61
CA GLY A 237 -16.24 14.34 -21.10
C GLY A 237 -17.44 14.42 -22.04
N LYS A 238 -17.35 13.86 -23.25
CA LYS A 238 -18.44 13.77 -24.23
C LYS A 238 -18.53 12.39 -24.88
N ASN A 239 -17.39 11.86 -25.32
CA ASN A 239 -17.29 10.60 -26.05
C ASN A 239 -16.21 9.70 -25.44
N ILE A 240 -16.34 8.41 -25.71
CA ILE A 240 -15.27 7.45 -25.48
C ILE A 240 -14.30 7.54 -26.66
N GLU A 241 -13.10 8.05 -26.42
CA GLU A 241 -12.10 8.31 -27.45
C GLU A 241 -11.05 7.18 -27.53
N GLY A 242 -10.92 6.36 -26.48
CA GLY A 242 -9.91 5.32 -26.41
C GLY A 242 -10.28 4.14 -25.53
N LYS A 243 -9.83 2.94 -25.93
CA LYS A 243 -9.98 1.69 -25.18
C LYS A 243 -8.73 0.83 -25.28
N ILE A 244 -8.35 0.20 -24.17
CA ILE A 244 -7.34 -0.86 -24.11
C ILE A 244 -7.97 -2.05 -23.39
N SER A 245 -8.19 -3.14 -24.12
CA SER A 245 -8.70 -4.39 -23.54
C SER A 245 -7.58 -5.19 -22.90
N TYR A 246 -7.92 -5.95 -21.87
CA TYR A 246 -7.03 -6.86 -21.16
C TYR A 246 -7.80 -8.03 -20.55
N GLU A 247 -7.09 -9.09 -20.16
CA GLU A 247 -7.68 -10.26 -19.47
C GLU A 247 -7.42 -10.25 -17.96
N GLY A 248 -6.29 -9.68 -17.53
CA GLY A 248 -5.82 -9.67 -16.15
C GLY A 248 -5.39 -8.29 -15.71
N PHE A 249 -6.34 -7.49 -15.22
CA PHE A 249 -6.06 -6.20 -14.59
C PHE A 249 -5.26 -6.38 -13.28
N ARG A 250 -4.27 -5.52 -13.08
CA ARG A 250 -3.41 -5.56 -11.87
C ARG A 250 -3.31 -4.23 -11.18
N GLY A 251 -3.45 -3.13 -11.93
CA GLY A 251 -3.56 -1.82 -11.34
C GLY A 251 -3.43 -0.70 -12.34
N LEU A 252 -4.00 0.44 -11.98
CA LEU A 252 -3.87 1.71 -12.68
C LEU A 252 -3.37 2.75 -11.67
N TYR A 253 -2.28 3.43 -12.02
CA TYR A 253 -1.59 4.35 -11.13
C TYR A 253 -1.20 5.64 -11.84
N LYS A 254 -1.37 6.76 -11.15
CA LYS A 254 -0.96 8.07 -11.66
C LYS A 254 0.54 8.27 -11.47
N LEU A 255 1.23 8.74 -12.52
CA LEU A 255 2.61 9.21 -12.49
C LEU A 255 2.61 10.76 -12.49
N GLN A 256 3.76 11.40 -12.71
CA GLN A 256 3.83 12.87 -12.71
C GLN A 256 2.96 13.52 -13.79
N LYS A 257 3.04 13.02 -15.03
CA LYS A 257 2.30 13.54 -16.19
C LYS A 257 1.46 12.46 -16.86
N ASN A 258 1.89 11.21 -16.72
CA ASN A 258 1.30 10.05 -17.37
C ASN A 258 0.60 9.14 -16.35
N TYR A 259 0.12 8.02 -16.85
CA TYR A 259 -0.51 6.95 -16.09
C TYR A 259 0.18 5.64 -16.42
N CYS A 260 0.17 4.75 -15.46
CA CYS A 260 0.77 3.45 -15.55
C CYS A 260 -0.32 2.39 -15.40
N LEU A 261 -0.58 1.65 -16.48
CA LEU A 261 -1.47 0.51 -16.47
C LEU A 261 -0.64 -0.77 -16.43
N PHE A 262 -0.97 -1.66 -15.49
CA PHE A 262 -0.46 -3.01 -15.43
C PHE A 262 -1.59 -3.98 -15.72
N ALA A 263 -1.45 -4.67 -16.84
CA ALA A 263 -2.39 -5.72 -17.23
C ALA A 263 -1.67 -6.76 -18.07
N ASP A 264 -2.04 -8.04 -17.93
CA ASP A 264 -1.52 -9.15 -18.75
C ASP A 264 0.01 -9.32 -18.74
N ASN A 265 0.66 -8.98 -17.62
CA ASN A 265 2.14 -8.90 -17.53
C ASN A 265 2.77 -7.87 -18.46
N ILE A 266 2.01 -6.88 -18.90
CA ILE A 266 2.49 -5.77 -19.71
C ILE A 266 2.38 -4.48 -18.88
N LEU A 267 3.48 -3.74 -18.86
CA LEU A 267 3.52 -2.35 -18.43
C LEU A 267 3.16 -1.45 -19.60
N TYR A 268 2.11 -0.65 -19.43
CA TYR A 268 1.82 0.47 -20.30
C TYR A 268 2.06 1.78 -19.55
N VAL A 269 2.89 2.66 -20.11
CA VAL A 269 2.90 4.07 -19.73
C VAL A 269 2.10 4.85 -20.75
N LEU A 270 1.03 5.47 -20.28
CA LEU A 270 0.00 6.10 -21.08
C LEU A 270 -0.04 7.59 -20.76
N LYS A 271 -0.10 8.44 -21.78
CA LYS A 271 -0.51 9.83 -21.57
C LYS A 271 -1.96 9.89 -21.06
N PRO A 272 -2.41 11.04 -20.51
CA PRO A 272 -3.80 11.20 -20.07
C PRO A 272 -4.85 10.83 -21.12
N ASN A 273 -4.56 11.04 -22.39
CA ASN A 273 -5.41 10.70 -23.54
C ASN A 273 -5.21 9.25 -24.06
N MET A 274 -4.64 8.36 -23.24
CA MET A 274 -4.31 6.96 -23.58
C MET A 274 -3.26 6.73 -24.67
N GLU A 275 -2.59 7.77 -25.17
CA GLU A 275 -1.46 7.56 -26.08
C GLU A 275 -0.36 6.75 -25.38
N ILE A 276 0.02 5.62 -25.97
CA ILE A 276 1.05 4.72 -25.44
C ILE A 276 2.41 5.38 -25.62
N VAL A 277 3.04 5.77 -24.50
CA VAL A 277 4.43 6.24 -24.45
C VAL A 277 5.37 5.06 -24.40
N VAL A 278 5.04 4.06 -23.56
CA VAL A 278 5.83 2.84 -23.38
C VAL A 278 4.90 1.64 -23.32
N LYS A 279 5.32 0.55 -23.94
CA LYS A 279 4.75 -0.79 -23.78
C LYS A 279 5.90 -1.76 -23.58
N GLU A 280 5.95 -2.41 -22.43
CA GLU A 280 7.02 -3.36 -22.08
C GLU A 280 6.43 -4.62 -21.45
N GLU A 281 6.87 -5.78 -21.94
CA GLU A 281 6.55 -7.06 -21.31
C GLU A 281 7.38 -7.25 -20.05
N LEU A 282 6.73 -7.67 -18.97
CA LEU A 282 7.35 -7.98 -17.70
C LEU A 282 7.36 -9.50 -17.51
N SER A 283 8.44 -10.01 -16.94
CA SER A 283 8.55 -11.44 -16.58
C SER A 283 7.66 -11.87 -15.42
N GLY A 284 6.90 -10.93 -14.84
CA GLY A 284 6.03 -11.11 -13.68
C GLY A 284 6.15 -9.94 -12.69
N PHE A 285 5.21 -9.87 -11.76
CA PHE A 285 5.21 -8.94 -10.62
C PHE A 285 4.49 -9.61 -9.45
N ASP A 286 4.85 -9.24 -8.23
CA ASP A 286 4.15 -9.69 -7.02
C ASP A 286 3.28 -8.54 -6.47
N ARG A 287 3.88 -7.35 -6.34
CA ARG A 287 3.20 -6.18 -5.76
C ARG A 287 3.53 -4.91 -6.51
N ILE A 288 2.56 -4.00 -6.54
CA ILE A 288 2.67 -2.68 -7.16
C ILE A 288 2.27 -1.65 -6.11
N LYS A 289 3.10 -0.62 -5.96
CA LYS A 289 2.85 0.46 -5.00
C LYS A 289 3.00 1.80 -5.68
N ASN A 290 1.97 2.64 -5.52
CA ASN A 290 2.06 4.01 -5.99
C ASN A 290 2.98 4.80 -5.07
N PHE A 291 3.83 5.61 -5.67
CA PHE A 291 4.87 6.35 -4.96
C PHE A 291 4.97 7.77 -5.53
N ASN A 292 4.11 8.67 -5.06
CA ASN A 292 3.96 10.02 -5.62
C ASN A 292 3.85 10.00 -7.16
N ASN A 293 4.86 10.54 -7.82
CA ASN A 293 5.00 10.67 -9.27
C ASN A 293 5.62 9.45 -9.97
N LYS A 294 5.83 8.35 -9.22
CA LYS A 294 6.49 7.12 -9.64
C LYS A 294 5.66 5.92 -9.20
N VAL A 295 5.86 4.79 -9.86
CA VAL A 295 5.29 3.52 -9.42
C VAL A 295 6.41 2.53 -9.19
N LEU A 296 6.39 1.90 -8.02
CA LEU A 296 7.31 0.84 -7.68
C LEU A 296 6.63 -0.49 -7.98
N ILE A 297 7.27 -1.30 -8.82
CA ILE A 297 6.89 -2.69 -9.05
C ILE A 297 7.97 -3.53 -8.43
N PHE A 298 7.60 -4.53 -7.66
CA PHE A 298 8.59 -5.48 -7.19
C PHE A 298 8.07 -6.90 -7.29
N THR A 299 9.03 -7.78 -7.57
CA THR A 299 8.94 -9.22 -7.46
C THR A 299 9.74 -9.64 -6.24
N ASN A 300 9.86 -10.94 -5.99
CA ASN A 300 10.65 -11.46 -4.88
C ASN A 300 12.07 -10.87 -4.81
N ARG A 301 12.79 -10.66 -5.92
CA ARG A 301 14.22 -10.25 -5.88
C ARG A 301 14.60 -9.10 -6.79
N GLU A 302 13.64 -8.53 -7.49
CA GLU A 302 13.87 -7.42 -8.40
C GLU A 302 12.79 -6.37 -8.19
N PHE A 303 13.20 -5.10 -8.20
CA PHE A 303 12.27 -4.00 -8.25
C PHE A 303 12.56 -3.05 -9.41
N LEU A 304 11.47 -2.44 -9.88
CA LEU A 304 11.41 -1.55 -11.00
C LEU A 304 10.85 -0.22 -10.51
N ILE A 305 11.47 0.87 -10.92
CA ILE A 305 10.95 2.22 -10.71
C ILE A 305 10.40 2.69 -12.05
N VAL A 306 9.09 2.80 -12.15
CA VAL A 306 8.40 3.34 -13.33
C VAL A 306 8.14 4.82 -13.14
N ASN A 307 8.42 5.59 -14.18
CA ASN A 307 8.11 7.01 -14.29
C ASN A 307 7.42 7.30 -15.63
N ASP A 308 7.22 8.58 -15.96
CA ASP A 308 6.56 9.01 -17.20
C ASP A 308 7.20 8.48 -18.49
N THR A 309 8.45 8.03 -18.46
CA THR A 309 9.19 7.53 -19.63
C THR A 309 9.33 6.01 -19.64
N GLY A 310 8.64 5.28 -18.76
CA GLY A 310 8.77 3.82 -18.63
C GLY A 310 9.58 3.40 -17.41
N ILE A 311 10.28 2.26 -17.53
CA ILE A 311 11.16 1.77 -16.47
C ILE A 311 12.41 2.66 -16.41
N SER A 312 12.48 3.50 -15.39
CA SER A 312 13.61 4.40 -15.14
C SER A 312 14.78 3.73 -14.47
N LYS A 313 14.52 2.71 -13.64
CA LYS A 313 15.55 1.95 -12.93
C LYS A 313 15.06 0.53 -12.71
N ARG A 314 16.00 -0.40 -12.85
CA ARG A 314 15.83 -1.83 -12.56
C ARG A 314 16.91 -2.21 -11.57
N VAL A 315 16.51 -2.69 -10.40
CA VAL A 315 17.43 -3.02 -9.31
C VAL A 315 17.17 -4.45 -8.89
N LYS A 316 18.23 -5.26 -8.96
CA LYS A 316 18.23 -6.62 -8.45
C LYS A 316 18.77 -6.62 -7.03
N THR A 317 18.22 -7.50 -6.21
CA THR A 317 18.60 -7.68 -4.82
C THR A 317 18.92 -9.14 -4.57
N ASP A 318 19.87 -9.39 -3.67
CA ASP A 318 20.25 -10.76 -3.27
C ASP A 318 19.30 -11.37 -2.24
N ARG A 319 18.29 -10.61 -1.78
CA ARG A 319 17.37 -10.96 -0.70
C ARG A 319 15.93 -10.83 -1.18
N ASP A 320 15.03 -11.56 -0.54
CA ASP A 320 13.61 -11.49 -0.88
C ASP A 320 12.99 -10.19 -0.34
N ILE A 321 12.49 -9.35 -1.25
CA ILE A 321 11.84 -8.06 -0.98
C ILE A 321 10.43 -8.31 -0.46
N LEU A 322 10.10 -7.73 0.69
CA LEU A 322 8.74 -7.76 1.24
C LEU A 322 7.91 -6.54 0.84
N ASN A 323 8.55 -5.36 0.88
CA ASN A 323 7.90 -4.09 0.56
C ASN A 323 8.91 -3.03 0.14
N MET A 324 8.40 -1.90 -0.34
CA MET A 324 9.20 -0.73 -0.66
C MET A 324 8.50 0.57 -0.24
N TYR A 325 9.31 1.59 0.04
CA TYR A 325 8.90 2.91 0.51
C TYR A 325 9.78 4.02 -0.08
N GLY A 326 9.35 5.26 0.16
CA GLY A 326 10.22 6.44 0.22
C GLY A 326 9.99 7.48 -0.88
N GLU A 327 9.95 8.75 -0.47
CA GLU A 327 9.63 9.95 -1.28
C GLU A 327 10.74 10.38 -2.22
N ASP A 328 11.89 10.68 -1.64
CA ASP A 328 13.06 11.14 -2.38
C ASP A 328 14.13 10.06 -2.48
N ARG A 329 14.06 9.03 -1.62
CA ARG A 329 15.03 7.93 -1.51
C ARG A 329 14.33 6.57 -1.44
N PRO A 330 14.73 5.57 -2.24
CA PRO A 330 14.15 4.24 -2.17
C PRO A 330 14.52 3.55 -0.85
N ILE A 331 13.54 2.98 -0.18
CA ILE A 331 13.73 2.19 1.04
C ILE A 331 13.11 0.82 0.79
N VAL A 332 13.89 -0.23 0.97
CA VAL A 332 13.50 -1.61 0.65
C VAL A 332 13.39 -2.40 1.94
N GLU A 333 12.23 -3.00 2.17
CA GLU A 333 11.97 -3.87 3.32
C GLU A 333 12.22 -5.34 2.97
N PHE A 334 12.83 -6.04 3.92
CA PHE A 334 13.10 -7.47 3.93
C PHE A 334 12.54 -8.07 5.23
N ARG A 335 12.52 -9.40 5.31
CA ARG A 335 11.97 -10.14 6.46
C ARG A 335 12.38 -9.64 7.84
N ASN A 336 13.58 -9.11 7.99
CA ASN A 336 14.14 -8.66 9.27
C ASN A 336 14.76 -7.26 9.19
N GLY A 337 14.27 -6.35 8.33
CA GLY A 337 14.78 -4.98 8.32
C GLY A 337 14.69 -4.26 6.99
N PHE A 338 15.33 -3.09 6.92
CA PHE A 338 15.23 -2.14 5.83
C PHE A 338 16.61 -1.82 5.26
N ILE A 339 16.73 -1.69 3.94
CA ILE A 339 17.87 -1.06 3.27
C ILE A 339 17.42 0.30 2.74
N ILE A 340 18.11 1.36 3.14
CA ILE A 340 17.90 2.72 2.63
C ILE A 340 18.93 2.95 1.52
N TYR A 341 18.43 3.26 0.32
CA TYR A 341 19.21 3.54 -0.88
C TYR A 341 19.52 5.02 -1.08
#